data_AF-A0A450W719-F1
#
_entry.id   AF-A0A450W719-F1
#
_cell.length_a   1.000
_cell.length_b   1.000
_cell.length_c   1.000
_cell.angle_alpha   90.00
_cell.angle_beta   90.00
_cell.angle_gamma   90.00
#
_symmetry.space_group_name_H-M   'P 1'
#
loop_
_entity.id
_entity.type
_entity.pdbx_description
1 polymer ?
#
loop_
_entity_poly.entity_id
_entity_poly.type
_entity_poly.pdbx_seq_one_letter_code
_entity_poly.pdbx_strand_id
1 'polypeptide(L)' 'MSKSEELKERIAYLKGFLTILFGIIVLMCGGLANLYLKDQINEVFWIGVVIVISILPACFRLMSKIERHLKKLGET' A
#
# COMPACT_ATOMS: atom_id res chain seq x y z
N MET A 1 -13.11 -26.26 -4.41
CA MET A 1 -11.73 -25.74 -4.48
C MET A 1 -11.11 -25.85 -3.10
N SER A 2 -9.83 -26.18 -3.03
CA SER A 2 -9.10 -26.22 -1.76
C SER A 2 -9.08 -24.81 -1.14
N LYS A 3 -9.26 -24.70 0.19
CA LYS A 3 -9.14 -23.43 0.93
C LYS A 3 -7.83 -22.68 0.65
N SER A 4 -6.79 -23.42 0.25
CA SER A 4 -5.49 -22.88 -0.14
C SER A 4 -5.55 -22.11 -1.47
N GLU A 5 -6.37 -22.53 -2.44
CA GLU A 5 -6.50 -21.86 -3.73
C GLU A 5 -7.25 -20.52 -3.61
N GLU A 6 -8.35 -20.47 -2.85
CA GLU A 6 -9.05 -19.21 -2.54
C GLU A 6 -8.14 -18.19 -1.83
N LEU A 7 -7.29 -18.66 -0.92
CA LEU A 7 -6.36 -17.78 -0.22
C LEU A 7 -5.30 -17.24 -1.16
N LYS A 8 -4.76 -18.09 -2.04
CA LYS A 8 -3.75 -17.70 -3.03
C LYS A 8 -4.31 -16.67 -4.02
N GLU A 9 -5.56 -16.83 -4.42
CA GLU A 9 -6.26 -15.89 -5.30
C GLU A 9 -6.51 -14.53 -4.61
N ARG A 10 -6.94 -14.53 -3.34
CA ARG A 10 -7.06 -13.29 -2.54
C ARG A 10 -5.73 -12.59 -2.34
N ILE A 11 -4.63 -13.33 -2.14
CA ILE A 11 -3.28 -12.77 -2.02
C ILE A 11 -2.82 -12.18 -3.36
N ALA A 12 -3.07 -12.86 -4.47
CA ALA A 12 -2.75 -12.35 -5.80
C ALA A 12 -3.53 -11.05 -6.09
N TYR A 13 -4.82 -11.01 -5.76
CA TYR A 13 -5.64 -9.80 -5.87
C TYR A 13 -5.08 -8.67 -4.99
N LEU A 14 -4.74 -8.95 -3.73
CA LEU A 14 -4.21 -7.92 -2.83
C LEU A 14 -2.81 -7.45 -3.24
N LYS A 15 -1.98 -8.33 -3.79
CA LYS A 15 -0.70 -7.97 -4.39
C LYS A 15 -0.89 -7.04 -5.58
N GLY A 16 -1.87 -7.32 -6.45
CA GLY A 16 -2.23 -6.43 -7.57
C GLY A 16 -2.69 -5.05 -7.07
N PHE A 17 -3.57 -5.03 -6.07
CA PHE A 17 -4.00 -3.80 -5.43
C PHE A 17 -2.83 -3.02 -4.82
N LEU A 18 -1.93 -3.69 -4.11
CA LEU A 18 -0.75 -3.07 -3.52
C LEU A 18 0.17 -2.46 -4.58
N THR A 19 0.39 -3.14 -5.71
CA THR A 19 1.19 -2.62 -6.83
C THR A 19 0.60 -1.32 -7.39
N ILE A 20 -0.72 -1.27 -7.60
CA ILE A 20 -1.41 -0.06 -8.06
C ILE A 20 -1.23 1.06 -7.03
N LEU A 21 -1.41 0.75 -5.76
CA LEU A 21 -1.29 1.69 -4.66
C LEU A 21 0.15 2.24 -4.56
N PHE A 22 1.15 1.39 -4.74
CA PHE A 22 2.55 1.77 -4.80
C PHE A 22 2.82 2.70 -5.99
N GLY A 23 2.23 2.42 -7.15
CA GLY A 23 2.30 3.30 -8.33
C GLY A 23 1.75 4.70 -8.04
N ILE A 24 0.63 4.80 -7.33
CA ILE A 24 0.05 6.08 -6.92
C ILE A 24 0.98 6.82 -5.96
N ILE A 25 1.59 6.13 -4.99
CA ILE A 25 2.56 6.74 -4.05
C ILE A 25 3.76 7.30 -4.83
N VAL A 26 4.31 6.54 -5.78
CA VAL A 26 5.45 7.01 -6.60
C VAL A 26 5.08 8.25 -7.40
N LEU A 27 3.88 8.27 -8.01
CA LEU A 27 3.35 9.44 -8.71
C LEU A 27 3.23 10.67 -7.79
N MET A 28 2.70 10.48 -6.59
CA MET A 28 2.57 11.53 -5.59
C MET A 28 3.93 12.06 -5.12
N CYS A 29 4.89 11.16 -4.86
CA CYS A 29 6.26 11.53 -4.51
C CYS A 29 6.92 12.34 -5.64
N GLY A 30 6.69 11.98 -6.90
CA GLY A 30 7.17 12.76 -8.05
C GLY A 30 6.55 14.17 -8.09
N GLY A 31 5.25 14.29 -7.83
CA GLY A 31 4.57 15.58 -7.70
C GLY A 31 5.12 16.43 -6.56
N LEU A 32 5.36 15.81 -5.40
CA LEU A 32 5.97 16.47 -4.24
C LEU A 32 7.40 16.93 -4.51
N ALA A 33 8.21 16.08 -5.14
CA ALA A 33 9.58 16.44 -5.50
C ALA A 33 9.60 17.65 -6.45
N ASN A 34 8.69 17.69 -7.42
CA ASN A 34 8.55 18.84 -8.32
C ASN A 34 8.11 20.13 -7.59
N LEU A 35 7.20 20.03 -6.62
CA LEU A 35 6.80 21.16 -5.77
C LEU A 35 7.97 21.67 -4.91
N TYR A 36 8.75 20.75 -4.35
CA TYR A 36 9.94 21.07 -3.56
C TYR A 36 11.02 21.77 -4.40
N LEU A 37 11.30 21.26 -5.61
CA LEU A 37 12.27 21.88 -6.53
C LEU A 37 11.85 23.28 -6.99
N LYS A 38 10.56 23.59 -6.98
CA LYS A 38 10.02 24.91 -7.29
C LYS A 38 9.92 25.83 -6.07
N ASP A 39 10.43 25.41 -4.91
CA ASP A 39 10.32 26.10 -3.62
C ASP A 39 8.86 26.37 -3.20
N GLN A 40 7.91 25.62 -3.76
CA GLN A 40 6.47 25.78 -3.50
C GLN A 40 6.03 24.83 -2.39
N ILE A 41 6.60 25.02 -1.19
CA ILE A 41 6.20 24.31 0.03
C ILE A 41 4.91 24.94 0.56
N ASN A 42 3.83 24.72 -0.18
CA ASN A 42 2.51 25.22 0.17
C ASN A 42 1.69 24.14 0.88
N GLU A 43 0.46 24.46 1.27
CA GLU A 43 -0.45 23.56 2.00
C GLU A 43 -0.66 22.21 1.28
N VAL A 44 -0.69 22.23 -0.07
CA VAL A 44 -0.80 21.05 -0.94
C VAL A 44 0.37 20.08 -0.75
N PHE A 45 1.60 20.58 -0.52
CA PHE A 45 2.77 19.74 -0.30
C PHE A 45 2.63 18.95 1.02
N TRP A 46 2.25 19.63 2.09
CA TRP A 46 2.05 19.01 3.41
C TRP A 46 0.91 18.00 3.41
N ILE A 47 -0.19 18.29 2.72
CA ILE A 47 -1.30 17.34 2.53
C ILE A 47 -0.78 16.06 1.84
N GLY A 48 0.01 16.20 0.79
CA GLY A 48 0.58 15.05 0.11
C GLY A 48 1.53 14.23 1.00
N VAL A 49 2.37 14.88 1.81
CA VAL A 49 3.24 14.19 2.79
C VAL A 49 2.42 13.38 3.79
N VAL A 50 1.35 13.98 4.35
CA VAL A 50 0.46 13.30 5.31
C VAL A 50 -0.21 12.08 4.68
N ILE A 51 -0.68 12.19 3.43
CA ILE A 51 -1.31 11.08 2.72
C ILE A 51 -0.33 9.93 2.52
N VAL A 52 0.91 10.21 2.07
CA VAL A 52 1.95 9.19 1.88
C VAL A 52 2.28 8.49 3.21
N ILE A 53 2.47 9.26 4.28
CA ILE A 53 2.72 8.73 5.63
C ILE A 53 1.55 7.87 6.13
N SER A 54 0.30 8.24 5.82
CA SER A 54 -0.88 7.48 6.24
C SER A 54 -1.08 6.17 5.47
N ILE A 55 -0.62 6.10 4.22
CA ILE A 55 -0.78 4.92 3.36
C ILE A 55 0.18 3.78 3.76
N LEU A 56 1.39 4.09 4.20
CA LEU A 56 2.39 3.13 4.67
C LEU A 56 1.87 2.18 5.78
N PRO A 57 1.31 2.67 6.90
CA PRO A 57 0.78 1.81 7.96
C PRO A 57 -0.48 1.05 7.53
N ALA A 58 -1.27 1.60 6.59
CA ALA A 58 -2.41 0.88 6.02
C ALA A 58 -1.94 -0.37 5.23
N CYS A 59 -0.90 -0.22 4.41
CA CYS A 59 -0.27 -1.35 3.71
C CYS A 59 0.31 -2.38 4.68
N PHE A 60 1.02 -1.93 5.72
CA PHE A 60 1.60 -2.82 6.72
C PHE A 60 0.53 -3.63 7.46
N ARG A 61 -0.58 -3.00 7.87
CA ARG A 61 -1.71 -3.68 8.50
C ARG A 61 -2.35 -4.72 7.59
N LEU A 62 -2.49 -4.44 6.30
CA LEU A 62 -3.03 -5.39 5.32
C LEU A 62 -2.11 -6.62 5.18
N MET A 63 -0.80 -6.41 5.07
CA MET A 63 0.19 -7.48 5.01
C MET A 63 0.14 -8.36 6.27
N SER A 64 0.18 -7.76 7.46
CA SER A 64 0.07 -8.49 8.74
C SER A 64 -1.27 -9.19 8.94
N LYS A 65 -2.35 -8.73 8.27
CA LYS A 65 -3.65 -9.41 8.32
C LYS A 65 -3.61 -10.68 7.47
N ILE A 66 -3.10 -10.60 6.24
CA ILE A 66 -2.93 -11.77 5.36
C ILE A 66 -2.05 -12.83 6.04
N GLU A 67 -0.90 -12.43 6.56
CA GLU A 67 0.06 -13.37 7.15
C GLU A 67 -0.56 -14.15 8.33
N ARG A 68 -1.36 -13.47 9.16
CA ARG A 68 -2.14 -14.12 10.23
C ARG A 68 -3.19 -15.09 9.71
N HIS A 69 -3.87 -14.77 8.62
CA HIS A 69 -4.84 -15.67 8.00
C HIS A 69 -4.17 -16.89 7.35
N LEU A 70 -3.00 -16.69 6.74
CA LEU A 70 -2.20 -17.74 6.12
C LEU A 70 -1.61 -18.69 7.18
N LYS A 71 -1.10 -18.14 8.28
CA LYS A 71 -0.59 -18.93 9.42
C LYS A 71 -1.67 -19.79 10.06
N LYS A 72 -2.89 -19.27 10.21
CA LYS A 72 -4.05 -20.03 10.70
C LYS A 72 -4.47 -21.20 9.80
N LEU A 73 -4.14 -21.17 8.51
CA LEU A 73 -4.50 -22.23 7.55
C LEU A 73 -3.40 -23.27 7.37
N GLY A 74 -2.14 -22.94 7.69
CA GLY A 74 -1.01 -23.88 7.66
C GLY A 74 -0.84 -24.74 8.93
N GLU A 75 -1.57 -24.43 10.00
CA GLU A 75 -1.61 -25.21 11.25
C GLU A 75 -2.75 -26.26 11.28
N THR A 76 -3.38 -26.57 10.14
CA THR A 76 -4.36 -27.67 10.00
C THR A 76 -3.87 -28.65 8.93
#